data_AF-W7YP27-F1
#
_entry.id   AF-W7YP27-F1
#
_cell.length_a   1.000
_cell.length_b   1.000
_cell.length_c   1.000
_cell.angle_alpha   90.00
_cell.angle_beta   90.00
_cell.angle_gamma   90.00
#
_symmetry.space_group_name_H-M   'P 1'
#
loop_
_entity.id
_entity.type
_entity.pdbx_description
1 polymer ?
#
loop_
_entity_poly.entity_id
_entity_poly.type
_entity_poly.pdbx_seq_one_letter_code
_entity_poly.pdbx_strand_id
1 'polypeptide(L)'
;MMGHVEAHEGIYGVRGGTYSIVEGMAKLAKERGVEIVTDTEVKRIAVKHGRVSGVETSEHFYESSTVIANGDVLSINKMLLQEDERPSMTDRKINNYEPSLSGFVILAGVPRLYNHLLHHTVFYPEHYAEEFRDIFEYKLAPKDPALYICHSGYSEPGMAPQGGSNLFILANAPYLSPLVNWEGDKQNYGQHIINALEHVGVNGVANAEVLMHYTPQDIANDTLAHKGSIYGISSNTVRQTFMRPGNRSSDIEGLWYVGGTTHPGGGTPIVTLSGRLVGEYIAEHRV
;
A
#
# COMPACT_ATOMS: atom_id res chain seq x y z
N MET A 1 15.59 12.74 7.20
CA MET A 1 15.42 12.87 5.74
C MET A 1 14.03 13.44 5.41
N MET A 2 12.94 12.82 5.86
CA MET A 2 11.56 13.30 5.60
C MET A 2 11.29 14.74 6.08
N GLY A 3 11.56 15.05 7.35
CA GLY A 3 11.40 16.41 7.87
C GLY A 3 12.30 17.48 7.22
N HIS A 4 13.39 17.10 6.55
CA HIS A 4 14.21 18.04 5.77
C HIS A 4 13.53 18.35 4.43
N VAL A 5 13.04 17.32 3.72
CA VAL A 5 12.32 17.51 2.46
C VAL A 5 11.04 18.33 2.69
N GLU A 6 10.28 18.02 3.75
CA GLU A 6 9.08 18.78 4.11
C GLU A 6 9.37 20.24 4.45
N ALA A 7 10.44 20.50 5.21
CA ALA A 7 10.80 21.84 5.64
C ALA A 7 11.45 22.70 4.52
N HIS A 8 12.16 22.09 3.57
CA HIS A 8 12.95 22.82 2.57
C HIS A 8 12.39 22.76 1.15
N GLU A 9 11.76 21.65 0.74
CA GLU A 9 11.19 21.50 -0.60
C GLU A 9 9.67 21.73 -0.63
N GLY A 10 9.01 21.54 0.52
CA GLY A 10 7.59 21.79 0.72
C GLY A 10 6.71 20.54 0.58
N ILE A 11 5.44 20.69 0.97
CA ILE A 11 4.41 19.65 0.88
C ILE A 11 3.45 20.03 -0.24
N TYR A 12 3.27 19.14 -1.22
CA TYR A 12 2.44 19.37 -2.39
C TYR A 12 1.25 18.41 -2.41
N GLY A 13 0.07 18.95 -2.72
CA GLY A 13 -1.12 18.18 -3.04
C GLY A 13 -1.40 18.19 -4.54
N VAL A 14 -2.02 17.11 -5.05
CA VAL A 14 -2.55 17.07 -6.40
C VAL A 14 -4.02 17.47 -6.34
N ARG A 15 -4.42 18.44 -7.18
CA ARG A 15 -5.82 18.85 -7.29
C ARG A 15 -6.68 17.66 -7.70
N GLY A 16 -7.82 17.45 -7.03
CA GLY A 16 -8.63 16.24 -7.20
C GLY A 16 -8.09 15.01 -6.46
N GLY A 17 -7.05 15.18 -5.62
CA GLY A 17 -6.46 14.13 -4.80
C GLY A 17 -5.49 13.22 -5.54
N THR A 18 -4.88 12.29 -4.78
CA THR A 18 -3.82 11.38 -5.27
C THR A 18 -4.26 10.52 -6.46
N TYR A 19 -5.55 10.20 -6.58
CA TYR A 19 -6.07 9.40 -7.69
C TYR A 19 -5.87 10.09 -9.06
N SER A 20 -5.81 11.43 -9.09
CA SER A 20 -5.54 12.19 -10.32
C SER A 20 -4.15 11.86 -10.93
N ILE A 21 -3.19 11.38 -10.13
CA ILE A 21 -1.90 10.89 -10.63
C ILE A 21 -2.12 9.62 -11.47
N VAL A 22 -2.95 8.69 -10.98
CA VAL A 22 -3.27 7.43 -11.67
C VAL A 22 -3.98 7.73 -12.99
N GLU A 23 -4.99 8.61 -12.97
CA GLU A 23 -5.71 9.03 -14.17
C GLU A 23 -4.80 9.67 -15.21
N GLY A 24 -3.91 10.57 -14.77
CA GLY A 24 -2.92 11.20 -15.64
C GLY A 24 -1.98 10.20 -16.32
N MET A 25 -1.47 9.23 -15.55
CA MET A 25 -0.60 8.16 -16.07
C MET A 25 -1.34 7.24 -17.04
N ALA A 26 -2.55 6.81 -16.69
CA ALA A 26 -3.37 5.95 -17.54
C ALA A 26 -3.75 6.64 -18.87
N LYS A 27 -4.09 7.93 -18.81
CA LYS A 27 -4.36 8.74 -20.01
C LYS A 27 -3.13 8.81 -20.91
N LEU A 28 -1.97 9.18 -20.36
CA LEU A 28 -0.72 9.26 -21.13
C LEU A 28 -0.35 7.91 -21.75
N ALA A 29 -0.49 6.81 -21.01
CA ALA A 29 -0.23 5.47 -21.52
C ALA A 29 -1.09 5.15 -22.75
N LYS A 30 -2.41 5.42 -22.68
CA LYS A 30 -3.33 5.24 -23.81
C LYS A 30 -2.97 6.13 -25.00
N GLU A 31 -2.61 7.40 -24.76
CA GLU A 31 -2.13 8.31 -25.82
C GLU A 31 -0.85 7.82 -26.51
N ARG A 32 -0.05 6.99 -25.82
CA ARG A 32 1.14 6.33 -26.37
C ARG A 32 0.87 4.95 -26.97
N GLY A 33 -0.40 4.55 -27.07
CA GLY A 33 -0.80 3.27 -27.67
C GLY A 33 -0.71 2.06 -26.74
N VAL A 34 -0.55 2.28 -25.44
CA VAL A 34 -0.62 1.19 -24.44
C VAL A 34 -2.07 0.75 -24.27
N GLU A 35 -2.31 -0.55 -24.40
CA GLU A 35 -3.59 -1.16 -24.06
C GLU A 35 -3.66 -1.42 -22.54
N ILE A 36 -4.77 -1.00 -21.91
CA ILE A 36 -5.05 -1.25 -20.50
C ILE A 36 -6.32 -2.09 -20.43
N VAL A 37 -6.17 -3.34 -19.99
CA VAL A 37 -7.26 -4.30 -19.82
C VAL A 37 -7.58 -4.41 -18.33
N THR A 38 -8.79 -4.00 -17.93
CA THR A 38 -9.30 -4.15 -16.55
C THR A 38 -10.10 -5.44 -16.40
N ASP A 39 -10.52 -5.75 -15.16
CA ASP A 39 -11.38 -6.90 -14.86
C ASP A 39 -10.79 -8.25 -15.33
N THR A 40 -9.46 -8.30 -15.45
CA THR A 40 -8.71 -9.43 -16.01
C THR A 40 -7.63 -9.83 -15.02
N GLU A 41 -7.92 -10.86 -14.22
CA GLU A 41 -6.99 -11.36 -13.21
C GLU A 41 -5.95 -12.28 -13.84
N VAL A 42 -4.66 -11.98 -13.65
CA VAL A 42 -3.56 -12.88 -14.00
C VAL A 42 -3.50 -14.00 -12.96
N LYS A 43 -3.57 -15.25 -13.43
CA LYS A 43 -3.55 -16.46 -12.60
C LYS A 43 -2.18 -17.14 -12.58
N ARG A 44 -1.40 -16.99 -13.64
CA ARG A 44 -0.04 -17.56 -13.73
C ARG A 44 0.86 -16.72 -14.62
N ILE A 45 2.14 -16.64 -14.27
CA ILE A 45 3.20 -16.24 -15.19
C ILE A 45 3.77 -17.53 -15.76
N ALA A 46 3.60 -17.75 -17.07
CA ALA A 46 4.04 -18.98 -17.71
C ALA A 46 5.56 -18.96 -17.92
N VAL A 47 6.24 -20.02 -17.49
CA VAL A 47 7.69 -20.20 -17.65
C VAL A 47 7.96 -21.45 -18.49
N LYS A 48 8.90 -21.35 -19.43
CA LYS A 48 9.37 -22.45 -20.26
C LYS A 48 10.90 -22.41 -20.32
N HIS A 49 11.54 -23.51 -19.91
CA HIS A 49 13.00 -23.63 -19.88
C HIS A 49 13.70 -22.48 -19.12
N GLY A 50 13.13 -22.04 -18.00
CA GLY A 50 13.68 -20.95 -17.18
C GLY A 50 13.49 -19.53 -17.74
N ARG A 51 12.64 -19.36 -18.76
CA ARG A 51 12.29 -18.04 -19.33
C ARG A 51 10.77 -17.85 -19.32
N VAL A 52 10.32 -16.61 -19.13
CA VAL A 52 8.92 -16.23 -19.35
C VAL A 52 8.46 -16.56 -20.77
N SER A 53 7.26 -17.12 -20.90
CA SER A 53 6.57 -17.30 -22.18
C SER A 53 5.25 -16.52 -22.29
N GLY A 54 4.78 -15.91 -21.21
CA GLY A 54 3.56 -15.10 -21.21
C GLY A 54 2.86 -15.08 -19.85
N VAL A 55 1.61 -14.63 -19.85
CA VAL A 55 0.72 -14.66 -18.68
C VAL A 55 -0.60 -15.35 -19.00
N GLU A 56 -1.07 -16.17 -18.07
CA GLU A 56 -2.37 -16.83 -18.15
C GLU A 56 -3.39 -16.09 -17.28
N THR A 57 -4.55 -15.82 -17.85
CA THR A 57 -5.71 -15.27 -17.15
C THR A 57 -6.82 -16.33 -17.12
N SER A 58 -7.99 -15.99 -16.56
CA SER A 58 -9.15 -16.89 -16.61
C SER A 58 -9.69 -17.14 -18.03
N GLU A 59 -9.39 -16.26 -18.99
CA GLU A 59 -10.01 -16.27 -20.32
C GLU A 59 -9.00 -16.39 -21.47
N HIS A 60 -7.77 -15.91 -21.27
CA HIS A 60 -6.81 -15.77 -22.36
C HIS A 60 -5.38 -16.05 -21.89
N PHE A 61 -4.55 -16.47 -22.86
CA PHE A 61 -3.11 -16.54 -22.69
C PHE A 61 -2.45 -15.43 -23.51
N TYR A 62 -1.77 -14.51 -22.83
CA TYR A 62 -1.03 -13.43 -23.47
C TYR A 62 0.43 -13.84 -23.61
N GLU A 63 0.85 -14.20 -24.82
CA GLU A 63 2.24 -14.56 -25.12
C GLU A 63 3.17 -13.35 -25.00
N SER A 64 4.28 -13.51 -24.28
CA SER A 64 5.32 -12.49 -24.18
C SER A 64 6.64 -13.10 -23.71
N SER A 65 7.77 -12.60 -24.22
CA SER A 65 9.11 -12.94 -23.72
C SER A 65 9.52 -12.13 -22.49
N THR A 66 8.79 -11.05 -22.19
CA THR A 66 9.09 -10.11 -21.10
C THR A 66 7.81 -9.80 -20.31
N VAL A 67 7.85 -10.01 -19.00
CA VAL A 67 6.76 -9.69 -18.07
C VAL A 67 7.29 -8.78 -16.97
N ILE A 68 6.61 -7.66 -16.76
CA ILE A 68 6.88 -6.73 -15.67
C ILE A 68 5.72 -6.85 -14.68
N ALA A 69 5.97 -7.52 -13.56
CA ALA A 69 4.97 -7.72 -12.52
C ALA A 69 5.01 -6.55 -11.52
N ASN A 70 3.91 -5.80 -11.44
CA ASN A 70 3.71 -4.74 -10.45
C ASN A 70 2.81 -5.25 -9.33
N GLY A 71 3.29 -5.21 -8.09
CA GLY A 71 2.56 -5.69 -6.91
C GLY A 71 3.50 -6.08 -5.79
N ASP A 72 2.98 -6.75 -4.76
CA ASP A 72 3.81 -7.32 -3.71
C ASP A 72 4.61 -8.50 -4.27
N VAL A 73 5.93 -8.38 -4.28
CA VAL A 73 6.87 -9.36 -4.84
C VAL A 73 6.77 -10.72 -4.17
N LEU A 74 6.46 -10.78 -2.87
CA LEU A 74 6.29 -12.04 -2.15
C LEU A 74 4.98 -12.71 -2.58
N SER A 75 3.90 -11.93 -2.70
CA SER A 75 2.62 -12.42 -3.19
C SER A 75 2.69 -12.87 -4.64
N ILE A 76 3.31 -12.07 -5.53
CA ILE A 76 3.52 -12.43 -6.94
C ILE A 76 4.25 -13.76 -7.05
N ASN A 77 5.38 -13.91 -6.35
CA ASN A 77 6.15 -15.16 -6.40
C ASN A 77 5.31 -16.33 -5.89
N LYS A 78 4.60 -16.17 -4.77
CA LYS A 78 3.82 -17.25 -4.19
C LYS A 78 2.59 -17.65 -5.03
N MET A 79 1.90 -16.68 -5.62
CA MET A 79 0.61 -16.88 -6.27
C MET A 79 0.72 -17.20 -7.76
N LEU A 80 1.70 -16.61 -8.45
CA LEU A 80 1.76 -16.63 -9.92
C LEU A 80 2.85 -17.55 -10.49
N LEU A 81 3.71 -18.12 -9.65
CA LEU A 81 4.85 -18.98 -10.05
C LEU A 81 4.86 -20.29 -9.26
N GLN A 82 5.29 -21.37 -9.92
CA GLN A 82 5.51 -22.64 -9.24
C GLN A 82 6.80 -22.57 -8.42
N GLU A 83 6.84 -23.21 -7.24
CA GLU A 83 7.96 -23.07 -6.31
C GLU A 83 9.30 -23.57 -6.89
N ASP A 84 9.28 -24.60 -7.75
CA ASP A 84 10.45 -25.16 -8.42
C ASP A 84 11.04 -24.24 -9.51
N GLU A 85 10.24 -23.32 -10.06
CA GLU A 85 10.68 -22.28 -11.00
C GLU A 85 11.41 -21.12 -10.31
N ARG A 86 11.31 -21.00 -8.96
CA ARG A 86 11.83 -19.89 -8.16
C ARG A 86 12.65 -20.31 -6.93
N PRO A 87 13.74 -21.09 -7.08
CA PRO A 87 14.55 -21.56 -5.95
C PRO A 87 15.16 -20.44 -5.08
N SER A 88 15.31 -19.23 -5.61
CA SER A 88 15.73 -18.06 -4.83
C SER A 88 14.64 -17.58 -3.86
N MET A 89 13.37 -17.83 -4.16
CA MET A 89 12.17 -17.34 -3.47
C MET A 89 11.21 -18.48 -3.10
N THR A 90 11.69 -19.52 -2.42
CA THR A 90 10.85 -20.63 -1.94
C THR A 90 9.76 -20.16 -0.97
N ASP A 91 8.68 -20.93 -0.82
CA ASP A 91 7.57 -20.61 0.09
C ASP A 91 8.06 -20.48 1.53
N ARG A 92 9.03 -21.32 1.92
CA ARG A 92 9.71 -21.20 3.21
C ARG A 92 10.40 -19.85 3.38
N LYS A 93 11.13 -19.37 2.37
CA LYS A 93 11.80 -18.05 2.42
C LYS A 93 10.78 -16.93 2.47
N ILE A 94 9.76 -16.98 1.61
CA ILE A 94 8.65 -16.02 1.57
C ILE A 94 7.99 -15.89 2.95
N ASN A 95 7.63 -17.02 3.58
CA ASN A 95 6.97 -17.01 4.88
C ASN A 95 7.86 -16.49 6.03
N ASN A 96 9.19 -16.50 5.85
CA ASN A 96 10.16 -16.00 6.84
C ASN A 96 10.42 -14.49 6.73
N TYR A 97 9.97 -13.81 5.66
CA TYR A 97 10.01 -12.36 5.63
C TYR A 97 9.05 -11.78 6.66
N GLU A 98 9.57 -10.89 7.51
CA GLU A 98 8.72 -10.09 8.39
C GLU A 98 8.11 -8.93 7.58
N PRO A 99 6.78 -8.85 7.48
CA PRO A 99 6.12 -7.70 6.84
C PRO A 99 6.30 -6.43 7.68
N SER A 100 6.19 -5.28 7.03
CA SER A 100 5.99 -4.02 7.72
C SER A 100 4.66 -4.01 8.49
N LEU A 101 4.44 -2.99 9.30
CA LEU A 101 3.11 -2.69 9.84
C LEU A 101 2.07 -2.51 8.70
N SER A 102 0.81 -2.56 9.08
CA SER A 102 -0.37 -2.28 8.26
C SER A 102 -1.09 -1.03 8.79
N GLY A 103 -2.27 -0.74 8.25
CA GLY A 103 -3.12 0.37 8.69
C GLY A 103 -4.56 -0.08 8.94
N PHE A 104 -5.18 0.52 9.96
CA PHE A 104 -6.62 0.54 10.10
C PHE A 104 -7.11 1.95 9.76
N VAL A 105 -7.95 2.05 8.73
CA VAL A 105 -8.43 3.32 8.20
C VAL A 105 -9.92 3.48 8.47
N ILE A 106 -10.31 4.68 8.90
CA ILE A 106 -11.69 5.14 8.90
C ILE A 106 -11.83 6.21 7.82
N LEU A 107 -12.72 5.97 6.86
CA LEU A 107 -13.13 6.96 5.86
C LEU A 107 -14.45 7.56 6.32
N ALA A 108 -14.45 8.85 6.67
CA ALA A 108 -15.61 9.51 7.24
C ALA A 108 -15.99 10.79 6.47
N GLY A 109 -17.21 10.84 5.96
CA GLY A 109 -17.85 12.07 5.45
C GLY A 109 -18.72 12.68 6.55
N VAL A 110 -18.20 13.67 7.27
CA VAL A 110 -18.85 14.22 8.46
C VAL A 110 -19.57 15.53 8.11
N PRO A 111 -20.86 15.71 8.45
CA PRO A 111 -21.59 16.97 8.23
C PRO A 111 -21.21 18.04 9.28
N ARG A 112 -19.91 18.28 9.42
CA ARG A 112 -19.30 19.21 10.37
C ARG A 112 -17.97 19.70 9.82
N LEU A 113 -17.65 20.97 10.10
CA LEU A 113 -16.32 21.54 9.89
C LEU A 113 -15.46 21.40 11.14
N TYR A 114 -14.17 21.11 10.93
CA TYR A 114 -13.16 21.07 11.97
C TYR A 114 -12.10 22.14 11.73
N ASN A 115 -12.28 23.32 12.34
CA ASN A 115 -11.42 24.48 12.11
C ASN A 115 -9.97 24.31 12.63
N HIS A 116 -9.74 23.34 13.51
CA HIS A 116 -8.42 23.04 14.08
C HIS A 116 -7.67 21.95 13.32
N LEU A 117 -8.31 21.26 12.37
CA LEU A 117 -7.66 20.26 11.53
C LEU A 117 -7.11 20.93 10.27
N LEU A 118 -5.81 20.71 10.02
CA LEU A 118 -5.16 21.07 8.76
C LEU A 118 -5.36 19.95 7.73
N HIS A 119 -4.80 20.12 6.52
CA HIS A 119 -4.79 19.04 5.52
C HIS A 119 -4.23 17.75 6.10
N HIS A 120 -3.14 17.84 6.86
CA HIS A 120 -2.53 16.73 7.58
C HIS A 120 -2.46 17.09 9.06
N THR A 121 -2.97 16.23 9.93
CA THR A 121 -2.89 16.40 11.38
C THR A 121 -2.55 15.05 12.00
N VAL A 122 -1.63 15.02 12.96
CA VAL A 122 -1.28 13.81 13.71
C VAL A 122 -1.50 14.08 15.19
N PHE A 123 -2.25 13.21 15.83
CA PHE A 123 -2.37 13.15 17.29
C PHE A 123 -1.51 12.00 17.79
N TYR A 124 -0.55 12.32 18.66
CA TYR A 124 0.33 11.33 19.26
C TYR A 124 -0.19 10.91 20.64
N PRO A 125 -0.11 9.61 20.97
CA PRO A 125 -0.38 9.13 22.32
C PRO A 125 0.74 9.56 23.27
N GLU A 126 0.46 9.53 24.57
CA GLU A 126 1.47 9.86 25.59
C GLU A 126 2.63 8.86 25.60
N HIS A 127 2.35 7.58 25.27
CA HIS A 127 3.32 6.49 25.30
C HIS A 127 3.50 5.84 23.92
N TYR A 128 3.98 6.62 22.95
CA TYR A 128 4.11 6.18 21.55
C TYR A 128 4.95 4.91 21.31
N ALA A 129 5.90 4.58 22.19
CA ALA A 129 6.67 3.33 22.08
C ALA A 129 5.81 2.07 22.27
N GLU A 130 4.70 2.15 23.01
CA GLU A 130 3.84 1.00 23.28
C GLU A 130 3.09 0.54 22.03
N GLU A 131 2.75 1.47 21.14
CA GLU A 131 2.14 1.18 19.83
C GLU A 131 2.98 0.19 19.02
N PHE A 132 4.29 0.42 18.94
CA PHE A 132 5.20 -0.45 18.19
C PHE A 132 5.38 -1.81 18.84
N ARG A 133 5.31 -1.88 20.17
CA ARG A 133 5.35 -3.15 20.91
C ARG A 133 4.08 -3.96 20.67
N ASP A 134 2.90 -3.31 20.70
CA ASP A 134 1.63 -3.94 20.36
C ASP A 134 1.66 -4.49 18.92
N ILE A 135 2.13 -3.70 17.96
CA ILE A 135 2.19 -4.06 16.53
C ILE A 135 3.20 -5.16 16.23
N PHE A 136 4.43 -5.04 16.73
CA PHE A 136 5.55 -5.90 16.31
C PHE A 136 5.85 -7.04 17.27
N GLU A 137 5.62 -6.90 18.57
CA GLU A 137 5.88 -7.98 19.53
C GLU A 137 4.62 -8.79 19.78
N TYR A 138 3.51 -8.12 20.12
CA TYR A 138 2.25 -8.81 20.44
C TYR A 138 1.40 -9.12 19.22
N LYS A 139 1.64 -8.43 18.10
CA LYS A 139 0.84 -8.49 16.87
C LYS A 139 -0.65 -8.21 17.12
N LEU A 140 -0.93 -7.26 18.01
CA LEU A 140 -2.26 -6.82 18.38
C LEU A 140 -2.50 -5.38 17.92
N ALA A 141 -3.77 -5.01 17.75
CA ALA A 141 -4.15 -3.64 17.48
C ALA A 141 -3.77 -2.73 18.66
N PRO A 142 -3.06 -1.61 18.45
CA PRO A 142 -2.64 -0.73 19.54
C PRO A 142 -3.83 -0.21 20.35
N LYS A 143 -3.65 -0.19 21.68
CA LYS A 143 -4.67 0.36 22.60
C LYS A 143 -4.76 1.88 22.58
N ASP A 144 -3.65 2.56 22.34
CA ASP A 144 -3.59 4.02 22.24
C ASP A 144 -2.73 4.40 21.02
N PRO A 145 -3.27 4.26 19.79
CA PRO A 145 -2.52 4.51 18.57
C PRO A 145 -2.33 6.01 18.32
N ALA A 146 -1.22 6.38 17.66
CA ALA A 146 -1.17 7.63 16.95
C ALA A 146 -2.22 7.67 15.83
N LEU A 147 -2.92 8.79 15.74
CA LEU A 147 -4.00 9.00 14.77
C LEU A 147 -3.57 10.06 13.76
N TYR A 148 -3.38 9.62 12.52
CA TYR A 148 -3.17 10.51 11.39
C TYR A 148 -4.50 10.83 10.72
N ILE A 149 -4.77 12.11 10.48
CA ILE A 149 -5.94 12.58 9.74
C ILE A 149 -5.46 13.32 8.50
N CYS A 150 -5.96 12.89 7.34
CA CYS A 150 -5.94 13.67 6.11
C CYS A 150 -7.33 14.26 5.86
N HIS A 151 -7.43 15.59 5.94
CA HIS A 151 -8.64 16.38 5.71
C HIS A 151 -8.45 17.23 4.44
N SER A 152 -8.63 16.62 3.26
CA SER A 152 -8.33 17.30 2.00
C SER A 152 -9.26 18.48 1.70
N GLY A 153 -10.49 18.49 2.25
CA GLY A 153 -11.41 19.61 2.21
C GLY A 153 -10.86 20.91 2.81
N TYR A 154 -9.85 20.83 3.68
CA TYR A 154 -9.11 22.00 4.17
C TYR A 154 -8.39 22.76 3.04
N SER A 155 -7.72 22.04 2.14
CA SER A 155 -6.97 22.66 1.03
C SER A 155 -7.78 22.83 -0.25
N GLU A 156 -8.80 21.99 -0.45
CA GLU A 156 -9.64 22.01 -1.63
C GLU A 156 -11.12 21.93 -1.22
N PRO A 157 -11.81 23.09 -1.06
CA PRO A 157 -13.19 23.14 -0.57
C PRO A 157 -14.22 22.29 -1.34
N GLY A 158 -13.90 21.87 -2.57
CA GLY A 158 -14.74 20.99 -3.38
C GLY A 158 -14.64 19.50 -3.03
N MET A 159 -13.75 19.10 -2.13
CA MET A 159 -13.55 17.70 -1.73
C MET A 159 -14.55 17.19 -0.68
N ALA A 160 -15.39 18.08 -0.13
CA ALA A 160 -16.49 17.75 0.77
C ALA A 160 -17.71 18.66 0.49
N PRO A 161 -18.94 18.23 0.81
CA PRO A 161 -20.11 19.10 0.76
C PRO A 161 -19.93 20.36 1.63
N GLN A 162 -20.65 21.44 1.28
CA GLN A 162 -20.61 22.67 2.05
C GLN A 162 -21.00 22.41 3.51
N GLY A 163 -20.13 22.83 4.45
CA GLY A 163 -20.34 22.62 5.88
C GLY A 163 -19.91 21.24 6.40
N GLY A 164 -19.38 20.37 5.54
CA GLY A 164 -18.85 19.06 5.89
C GLY A 164 -17.34 18.94 5.75
N SER A 165 -16.80 17.83 6.27
CA SER A 165 -15.39 17.45 6.21
C SER A 165 -15.25 16.01 5.74
N ASN A 166 -14.25 15.75 4.90
CA ASN A 166 -13.88 14.42 4.41
C ASN A 166 -12.60 13.95 5.11
N LEU A 167 -12.75 13.09 6.10
CA LEU A 167 -11.65 12.62 6.94
C LEU A 167 -11.20 11.23 6.48
N PHE A 168 -9.95 11.14 6.06
CA PHE A 168 -9.21 9.87 6.05
C PHE A 168 -8.47 9.80 7.39
N ILE A 169 -8.82 8.85 8.24
CA ILE A 169 -8.23 8.66 9.56
C ILE A 169 -7.47 7.34 9.52
N LEU A 170 -6.20 7.33 9.93
CA LEU A 170 -5.34 6.15 9.96
C LEU A 170 -4.78 5.96 11.37
N ALA A 171 -4.95 4.75 11.88
CA ALA A 171 -4.17 4.20 12.97
C ALA A 171 -3.23 3.12 12.41
N ASN A 172 -2.00 3.05 12.89
CA ASN A 172 -1.14 1.92 12.55
C ASN A 172 -1.71 0.63 13.16
N ALA A 173 -1.55 -0.48 12.43
CA ALA A 173 -2.07 -1.78 12.81
C ALA A 173 -1.02 -2.87 12.58
N PRO A 174 -1.10 -4.01 13.29
CA PRO A 174 -0.30 -5.17 12.94
C PRO A 174 -0.66 -5.66 11.54
N TYR A 175 0.33 -6.21 10.83
CA TYR A 175 0.06 -7.03 9.66
C TYR A 175 -0.77 -8.26 10.05
N LEU A 176 -1.42 -8.89 9.06
CA LEU A 176 -2.29 -10.04 9.28
C LEU A 176 -1.56 -11.19 9.99
N SER A 177 -2.18 -11.66 11.07
CA SER A 177 -1.76 -12.81 11.85
C SER A 177 -2.99 -13.52 12.43
N PRO A 178 -2.87 -14.78 12.89
CA PRO A 178 -3.98 -15.48 13.55
C PRO A 178 -4.44 -14.86 14.88
N LEU A 179 -3.74 -13.85 15.41
CA LEU A 179 -3.99 -13.25 16.72
C LEU A 179 -5.07 -12.16 16.70
N VAL A 180 -5.41 -11.61 15.52
CA VAL A 180 -6.42 -10.56 15.37
C VAL A 180 -7.41 -10.98 14.30
N ASN A 181 -8.70 -10.97 14.63
CA ASN A 181 -9.77 -11.22 13.68
C ASN A 181 -10.38 -9.90 13.21
N TRP A 182 -9.79 -9.28 12.19
CA TRP A 182 -10.25 -7.99 11.69
C TRP A 182 -11.71 -8.00 11.22
N GLU A 183 -12.21 -9.10 10.64
CA GLU A 183 -13.62 -9.19 10.26
C GLU A 183 -14.57 -9.10 11.46
N GLY A 184 -14.21 -9.73 12.57
CA GLY A 184 -14.98 -9.68 13.81
C GLY A 184 -14.79 -8.40 14.62
N ASP A 185 -13.58 -7.85 14.60
CA ASP A 185 -13.17 -6.78 15.52
C ASP A 185 -13.24 -5.38 14.89
N LYS A 186 -13.41 -5.25 13.56
CA LYS A 186 -13.37 -3.95 12.87
C LYS A 186 -14.31 -2.90 13.43
N GLN A 187 -15.53 -3.29 13.80
CA GLN A 187 -16.51 -2.34 14.36
C GLN A 187 -16.11 -1.88 15.76
N ASN A 188 -15.64 -2.81 16.60
CA ASN A 188 -15.20 -2.50 17.96
C ASN A 188 -13.95 -1.62 17.96
N TYR A 189 -12.96 -1.94 17.11
CA TYR A 189 -11.74 -1.14 17.01
C TYR A 189 -11.98 0.21 16.34
N GLY A 190 -12.85 0.28 15.32
CA GLY A 190 -13.29 1.54 14.74
C GLY A 190 -13.97 2.45 15.77
N GLN A 191 -14.86 1.90 16.60
CA GLN A 191 -15.49 2.65 17.68
C GLN A 191 -14.48 3.11 18.74
N HIS A 192 -13.47 2.27 19.06
CA HIS A 192 -12.37 2.64 19.95
C HIS A 192 -11.60 3.85 19.44
N ILE A 193 -11.22 3.86 18.15
CA ILE A 193 -10.56 5.01 17.51
C ILE A 193 -11.47 6.25 17.53
N ILE A 194 -12.75 6.10 17.22
CA ILE A 194 -13.70 7.21 17.26
C ILE A 194 -13.80 7.80 18.67
N ASN A 195 -13.83 6.97 19.71
CA ASN A 195 -13.82 7.45 21.09
C ASN A 195 -12.53 8.20 21.42
N ALA A 196 -11.36 7.74 20.95
CA ALA A 196 -10.10 8.44 21.11
C ALA A 196 -10.09 9.81 20.42
N LEU A 197 -10.71 9.91 19.23
CA LEU A 197 -10.86 11.17 18.49
C LEU A 197 -11.70 12.21 19.25
N GLU A 198 -12.74 11.79 19.99
CA GLU A 198 -13.55 12.71 20.81
C GLU A 198 -12.69 13.39 21.89
N HIS A 199 -11.71 12.68 22.47
CA HIS A 199 -10.82 13.24 23.50
C HIS A 199 -9.87 14.33 22.99
N VAL A 200 -9.58 14.34 21.68
CA VAL A 200 -8.76 15.35 21.02
C VAL A 200 -9.58 16.41 20.27
N GLY A 201 -10.90 16.43 20.47
CA GLY A 201 -11.81 17.44 19.93
C GLY A 201 -12.31 17.16 18.51
N VAL A 202 -12.04 15.98 17.96
CA VAL A 202 -12.54 15.53 16.66
C VAL A 202 -13.87 14.80 16.86
N ASN A 203 -14.86 15.57 17.33
CA ASN A 203 -16.14 15.04 17.77
C ASN A 203 -17.12 14.82 16.61
N GLY A 204 -17.98 13.81 16.70
CA GLY A 204 -19.11 13.57 15.78
C GLY A 204 -18.82 12.63 14.62
N VAL A 205 -17.64 12.00 14.58
CA VAL A 205 -17.27 11.03 13.52
C VAL A 205 -18.21 9.81 13.52
N ALA A 206 -18.71 9.39 14.68
CA ALA A 206 -19.72 8.33 14.79
C ALA A 206 -21.03 8.61 14.01
N ASN A 207 -21.32 9.88 13.74
CA ASN A 207 -22.54 10.33 13.04
C ASN A 207 -22.24 10.75 11.59
N ALA A 208 -21.13 10.29 11.02
CA ALA A 208 -20.78 10.58 9.63
C ALA A 208 -21.86 10.04 8.67
N GLU A 209 -22.13 10.77 7.60
CA GLU A 209 -23.05 10.33 6.54
C GLU A 209 -22.47 9.14 5.76
N VAL A 210 -21.14 9.11 5.64
CA VAL A 210 -20.37 7.98 5.15
C VAL A 210 -19.40 7.59 6.24
N LEU A 211 -19.42 6.33 6.67
CA LEU A 211 -18.46 5.78 7.62
C LEU A 211 -18.04 4.39 7.14
N MET A 212 -16.80 4.24 6.71
CA MET A 212 -16.23 2.96 6.28
C MET A 212 -14.99 2.64 7.11
N HIS A 213 -14.87 1.38 7.51
CA HIS A 213 -13.66 0.84 8.12
C HIS A 213 -12.93 0.01 7.07
N TYR A 214 -11.64 0.28 6.90
CA TYR A 214 -10.77 -0.39 5.95
C TYR A 214 -9.56 -0.93 6.70
N THR A 215 -9.48 -2.25 6.78
CA THR A 215 -8.62 -2.99 7.70
C THR A 215 -7.38 -3.56 6.99
N PRO A 216 -6.41 -4.12 7.73
CA PRO A 216 -5.34 -4.92 7.15
C PRO A 216 -5.84 -6.07 6.26
N GLN A 217 -7.04 -6.62 6.55
CA GLN A 217 -7.64 -7.68 5.73
C GLN A 217 -8.14 -7.13 4.38
N ASP A 218 -8.78 -5.97 4.39
CA ASP A 218 -9.24 -5.31 3.16
C ASP A 218 -8.05 -4.91 2.28
N ILE A 219 -6.98 -4.37 2.88
CA ILE A 219 -5.72 -4.08 2.17
C ILE A 219 -5.18 -5.33 1.47
N ALA A 220 -5.12 -6.47 2.18
CA ALA A 220 -4.64 -7.72 1.61
C ALA A 220 -5.52 -8.23 0.47
N ASN A 221 -6.84 -8.10 0.60
CA ASN A 221 -7.80 -8.56 -0.40
C ASN A 221 -7.74 -7.71 -1.68
N ASP A 222 -7.71 -6.39 -1.54
CA ASP A 222 -7.83 -5.47 -2.67
C ASP A 222 -6.51 -5.27 -3.42
N THR A 223 -5.37 -5.40 -2.72
CA THR A 223 -4.05 -5.11 -3.31
C THR A 223 -3.14 -6.33 -3.42
N LEU A 224 -3.56 -7.48 -2.88
CA LEU A 224 -2.75 -8.69 -2.74
C LEU A 224 -1.46 -8.46 -1.93
N ALA A 225 -1.38 -7.39 -1.13
CA ALA A 225 -0.22 -7.11 -0.30
C ALA A 225 0.04 -8.24 0.69
N HIS A 226 1.30 -8.66 0.82
CA HIS A 226 1.65 -9.79 1.66
C HIS A 226 1.30 -9.47 3.12
N LYS A 227 0.37 -10.27 3.67
CA LYS A 227 -0.21 -10.10 5.02
C LYS A 227 -0.79 -8.69 5.26
N GLY A 228 -1.28 -8.02 4.20
CA GLY A 228 -1.89 -6.70 4.31
C GLY A 228 -0.93 -5.58 4.70
N SER A 229 0.38 -5.78 4.55
CA SER A 229 1.39 -4.76 4.91
C SER A 229 1.38 -3.59 3.92
N ILE A 230 1.54 -2.35 4.42
CA ILE A 230 1.46 -1.15 3.56
C ILE A 230 2.82 -0.67 3.02
N TYR A 231 3.94 -1.24 3.51
CA TYR A 231 5.30 -0.90 3.07
C TYR A 231 6.14 -2.12 2.64
N GLY A 232 5.48 -3.27 2.40
CA GLY A 232 6.14 -4.52 2.01
C GLY A 232 6.95 -5.13 3.15
N ILE A 233 8.20 -5.51 2.86
CA ILE A 233 9.11 -6.10 3.86
C ILE A 233 9.53 -5.03 4.88
N SER A 234 9.53 -5.39 6.17
CA SER A 234 9.94 -4.48 7.24
C SER A 234 11.39 -4.01 7.03
N SER A 235 11.68 -2.76 7.41
CA SER A 235 13.04 -2.18 7.38
C SER A 235 13.55 -1.86 8.79
N ASN A 236 13.12 -2.65 9.78
CA ASN A 236 13.44 -2.45 11.20
C ASN A 236 14.93 -2.66 11.49
N THR A 237 15.67 -3.25 10.54
CA THR A 237 17.12 -3.37 10.59
C THR A 237 17.77 -2.96 9.26
N VAL A 238 18.99 -2.42 9.33
CA VAL A 238 19.80 -2.07 8.14
C VAL A 238 19.93 -3.27 7.19
N ARG A 239 20.07 -4.49 7.74
CA ARG A 239 20.14 -5.72 6.95
C ARG A 239 18.87 -5.97 6.14
N GLN A 240 17.68 -5.72 6.69
CA GLN A 240 16.43 -5.91 5.97
C GLN A 240 16.27 -4.89 4.83
N THR A 241 16.76 -3.66 4.98
CA THR A 241 16.77 -2.64 3.91
C THR A 241 17.59 -3.09 2.69
N PHE A 242 18.74 -3.74 2.90
CA PHE A 242 19.59 -4.25 1.81
C PHE A 242 19.18 -5.61 1.25
N MET A 243 18.26 -6.34 1.91
CA MET A 243 17.75 -7.65 1.44
C MET A 243 16.45 -7.54 0.65
N ARG A 244 16.04 -6.33 0.25
CA ARG A 244 14.88 -6.13 -0.62
C ARG A 244 15.09 -6.85 -1.96
N PRO A 245 14.08 -7.56 -2.48
CA PRO A 245 14.15 -8.18 -3.79
C PRO A 245 14.46 -7.16 -4.88
N GLY A 246 15.38 -7.52 -5.78
CA GLY A 246 15.74 -6.71 -6.92
C GLY A 246 14.61 -6.66 -7.97
N ASN A 247 14.74 -5.74 -8.93
CA ASN A 247 13.75 -5.59 -10.00
C ASN A 247 13.82 -6.67 -11.07
N ARG A 248 14.86 -7.52 -11.09
CA ARG A 248 15.02 -8.63 -12.04
C ARG A 248 14.96 -9.95 -11.28
N SER A 249 14.19 -10.91 -11.79
CA SER A 249 14.24 -12.27 -11.26
C SER A 249 15.63 -12.88 -11.48
N SER A 250 16.17 -13.54 -10.45
CA SER A 250 17.42 -14.30 -10.56
C SER A 250 17.22 -15.68 -11.19
N ASP A 251 15.98 -16.19 -11.16
CA ASP A 251 15.67 -17.57 -11.53
C ASP A 251 15.00 -17.67 -12.90
N ILE A 252 14.27 -16.63 -13.31
CA ILE A 252 13.44 -16.64 -14.51
C ILE A 252 13.86 -15.49 -15.43
N GLU A 253 14.37 -15.83 -16.61
CA GLU A 253 14.72 -14.85 -17.62
C GLU A 253 13.48 -14.17 -18.21
N GLY A 254 13.54 -12.85 -18.40
CA GLY A 254 12.41 -12.06 -18.90
C GLY A 254 11.40 -11.62 -17.82
N LEU A 255 11.55 -12.06 -16.57
CA LEU A 255 10.70 -11.63 -15.46
C LEU A 255 11.31 -10.48 -14.68
N TRP A 256 10.54 -9.40 -14.58
CA TRP A 256 10.87 -8.19 -13.85
C TRP A 256 9.81 -7.86 -12.81
N TYR A 257 10.22 -7.19 -11.75
CA TYR A 257 9.36 -6.74 -10.66
C TYR A 257 9.50 -5.23 -10.48
N VAL A 258 8.37 -4.56 -10.29
CA VAL A 258 8.31 -3.13 -9.94
C VAL A 258 7.33 -2.93 -8.79
N GLY A 259 7.46 -1.83 -8.07
CA GLY A 259 6.53 -1.48 -7.00
C GLY A 259 7.19 -1.35 -5.63
N GLY A 260 6.38 -1.12 -4.60
CA GLY A 260 6.83 -0.71 -3.26
C GLY A 260 7.57 -1.79 -2.47
N THR A 261 7.48 -3.05 -2.90
CA THR A 261 8.11 -4.19 -2.23
C THR A 261 9.42 -4.62 -2.89
N THR A 262 9.80 -3.97 -3.99
CA THR A 262 11.06 -4.21 -4.70
C THR A 262 11.97 -2.99 -4.61
N HIS A 263 13.19 -3.11 -5.12
CA HIS A 263 14.09 -1.98 -5.22
C HIS A 263 13.44 -0.81 -6.01
N PRO A 264 13.60 0.46 -5.58
CA PRO A 264 14.37 0.92 -4.42
C PRO A 264 13.63 0.86 -3.08
N GLY A 265 12.31 0.71 -3.07
CA GLY A 265 11.50 0.62 -1.85
C GLY A 265 10.10 1.20 -1.99
N GLY A 266 9.44 1.42 -0.85
CA GLY A 266 8.07 1.94 -0.75
C GLY A 266 7.97 3.47 -0.79
N GLY A 267 6.73 3.95 -0.98
CA GLY A 267 6.39 5.37 -1.10
C GLY A 267 6.30 5.83 -2.55
N THR A 268 5.31 6.67 -2.86
CA THR A 268 4.95 7.03 -4.25
C THR A 268 6.14 7.46 -5.12
N PRO A 269 7.05 8.36 -4.68
CA PRO A 269 8.18 8.75 -5.51
C PRO A 269 9.14 7.59 -5.81
N ILE A 270 9.40 6.74 -4.82
CA ILE A 270 10.32 5.60 -4.94
C ILE A 270 9.72 4.48 -5.81
N VAL A 271 8.40 4.27 -5.69
CA VAL A 271 7.66 3.35 -6.55
C VAL A 271 7.69 3.81 -8.00
N THR A 272 7.51 5.11 -8.28
CA THR A 272 7.66 5.65 -9.62
C THR A 272 9.07 5.45 -10.17
N LEU A 273 10.10 5.64 -9.34
CA LEU A 273 11.49 5.35 -9.72
C LEU A 273 11.71 3.87 -10.05
N SER A 274 11.12 2.94 -9.28
CA SER A 274 11.18 1.50 -9.55
C SER A 274 10.70 1.17 -10.97
N GLY A 275 9.52 1.68 -11.35
CA GLY A 275 8.98 1.53 -12.70
C GLY A 275 9.87 2.17 -13.78
N ARG A 276 10.37 3.38 -13.52
CA ARG A 276 11.25 4.10 -14.46
C ARG A 276 12.54 3.32 -14.73
N LEU A 277 13.22 2.83 -13.69
CA LEU A 277 14.50 2.12 -13.82
C LEU A 277 14.35 0.85 -14.68
N VAL A 278 13.29 0.07 -14.47
CA VAL A 278 13.02 -1.12 -15.28
C VAL A 278 12.66 -0.75 -16.71
N GLY A 279 11.80 0.26 -16.90
CA GLY A 279 11.39 0.72 -18.23
C GLY A 279 12.57 1.22 -19.06
N GLU A 280 13.43 2.06 -18.48
CA GLU A 280 14.66 2.56 -19.11
C GLU A 280 15.60 1.41 -19.48
N TYR A 281 15.84 0.49 -18.54
CA TYR A 281 16.72 -0.66 -18.78
C TYR A 281 16.26 -1.53 -19.96
N ILE A 282 14.96 -1.89 -20.00
CA ILE A 282 14.39 -2.71 -21.07
C ILE A 282 14.44 -1.97 -22.41
N ALA A 283 14.12 -0.67 -22.42
CA ALA A 283 14.14 0.14 -23.63
C ALA A 283 15.54 0.25 -24.25
N GLU A 284 16.58 0.39 -23.42
CA GLU A 284 17.98 0.47 -23.86
C GLU A 284 18.51 -0.87 -24.40
N HIS A 285 18.11 -1.99 -23.80
CA HIS A 285 18.70 -3.30 -24.09
C HIS A 285 17.86 -4.16 -25.06
N ARG A 286 16.63 -3.73 -25.42
CA ARG A 286 15.71 -4.43 -26.32
C ARG A 286 15.56 -5.92 -25.99
N VAL A 287 15.44 -6.22 -24.69
CA VAL A 287 15.38 -7.58 -24.12
C VAL A 287 14.00 -8.20 -24.24
#